data_AF-A0A951AKV9-F1
#
_entry.id   AF-A0A951AKV9-F1
#
_cell.length_a   1.000
_cell.length_b   1.000
_cell.length_c   1.000
_cell.angle_alpha   90.00
_cell.angle_beta   90.00
_cell.angle_gamma   90.00
#
_symmetry.space_group_name_H-M   'P 1'
#
loop_
_entity.id
_entity.type
_entity.pdbx_description
1 polymer ?
#
loop_
_entity_poly.entity_id
_entity_poly.type
_entity_poly.pdbx_seq_one_letter_code
_entity_poly.pdbx_strand_id
1 'polypeptide(L)'
;MDNQIPEDPYRILARERSHEDARQTVATNRMLVQSLVIINGAAATAVLAYYGAHNASGPGKSAALLTIVLYCLGIFTATFAGLYIRRTTQEWSSFWELKSYPDMVERGKAMEEHRLQAIRSKRWSTGLLVSSEVFFLAASLSLAMSLG
;
A
#
# COMPACT_ATOMS: atom_id res chain seq x y z
N MET A 1 34.55 -16.24 30.42
CA MET A 1 33.66 -17.40 30.22
C MET A 1 32.40 -16.86 29.59
N ASP A 2 32.29 -17.04 28.27
CA ASP A 2 31.14 -16.59 27.51
C ASP A 2 29.92 -17.40 27.94
N ASN A 3 28.95 -16.71 28.56
CA ASN A 3 27.62 -17.26 28.79
C ASN A 3 26.92 -17.40 27.43
N GLN A 4 27.30 -18.41 26.66
CA GLN A 4 26.52 -18.88 25.51
C GLN A 4 25.24 -19.51 26.05
N ILE A 5 24.23 -18.67 26.23
CA ILE A 5 22.84 -19.14 26.34
C ILE A 5 22.60 -19.94 25.05
N PRO A 6 22.29 -21.24 25.11
CA PRO A 6 22.08 -22.03 23.91
C PRO A 6 20.97 -21.37 23.08
N GLU A 7 21.26 -21.05 21.82
CA GLU A 7 20.27 -20.43 20.94
C GLU A 7 19.09 -21.39 20.79
N ASP A 8 17.95 -21.00 21.35
CA ASP A 8 16.70 -21.73 21.25
C ASP A 8 16.35 -21.94 19.76
N PRO A 9 16.21 -23.20 19.28
CA PRO A 9 15.83 -23.51 17.90
C PRO A 9 14.56 -22.78 17.45
N TYR A 10 13.61 -22.54 18.36
CA TYR A 10 12.40 -21.78 18.07
C TYR A 10 12.68 -20.31 17.77
N ARG A 11 13.71 -19.72 18.39
CA ARG A 11 14.11 -18.33 18.17
C ARG A 11 14.78 -18.14 16.81
N ILE A 12 15.55 -19.13 16.36
CA ILE A 12 16.15 -19.15 15.02
C ILE A 12 15.04 -19.28 13.96
N LEU A 13 14.14 -20.25 14.12
CA LEU A 13 13.01 -20.47 13.21
C LEU A 13 12.09 -19.24 13.13
N ALA A 14 11.76 -18.62 14.27
CA ALA A 14 10.94 -17.41 14.31
C ALA A 14 11.62 -16.24 13.59
N ARG A 15 12.95 -16.13 13.71
CA ARG A 15 13.74 -15.11 13.00
C ARG A 15 13.74 -15.33 11.50
N GLU A 16 14.01 -16.54 11.04
CA GLU A 16 13.99 -16.88 9.61
C GLU A 16 12.61 -16.62 8.99
N ARG A 17 11.55 -17.10 9.64
CA ARG A 17 10.17 -16.85 9.20
C ARG A 17 9.84 -15.37 9.14
N SER A 18 10.29 -14.58 10.13
CA SER A 18 10.09 -13.13 10.12
C SER A 18 10.77 -12.42 8.95
N HIS A 19 11.93 -12.92 8.50
CA HIS A 19 12.64 -12.38 7.33
C HIS A 19 11.95 -12.77 6.02
N GLU A 20 11.49 -14.01 5.90
CA GLU A 20 10.71 -14.47 4.75
C GLU A 20 9.38 -13.73 4.63
N ASP A 21 8.61 -13.64 5.71
CA ASP A 21 7.33 -12.92 5.74
C ASP A 21 7.53 -11.44 5.37
N ALA A 22 8.62 -10.81 5.83
CA ALA A 22 8.94 -9.43 5.45
C ALA A 22 9.22 -9.28 3.95
N ARG A 23 9.98 -10.21 3.34
CA ARG A 23 10.26 -10.20 1.90
C ARG A 23 8.98 -10.40 1.08
N GLN A 24 8.18 -11.39 1.45
CA GLN A 24 6.90 -11.65 0.79
C GLN A 24 5.95 -10.46 0.92
N THR A 25 5.86 -9.87 2.12
CA THR A 25 5.01 -8.70 2.37
C THR A 25 5.36 -7.52 1.46
N VAL A 26 6.66 -7.21 1.28
CA VAL A 26 7.09 -6.13 0.40
C VAL A 26 6.73 -6.41 -1.07
N ALA A 27 6.96 -7.64 -1.53
CA ALA A 27 6.63 -8.04 -2.90
C ALA A 27 5.12 -7.97 -3.16
N THR A 28 4.31 -8.54 -2.26
CA THR A 28 2.85 -8.53 -2.34
C THR A 28 2.29 -7.12 -2.29
N ASN A 29 2.78 -6.27 -1.39
CA ASN A 29 2.33 -4.88 -1.31
C ASN A 29 2.63 -4.08 -2.59
N ARG A 30 3.80 -4.31 -3.20
CA ARG A 30 4.14 -3.69 -4.50
C ARG A 30 3.21 -4.17 -5.60
N MET A 31 2.97 -5.47 -5.68
CA MET A 31 2.04 -6.05 -6.65
C MET A 31 0.61 -5.53 -6.46
N LEU A 32 0.15 -5.42 -5.21
CA LEU A 32 -1.17 -4.91 -4.88
C LEU A 32 -1.35 -3.47 -5.34
N VAL A 33 -0.40 -2.58 -5.02
CA VAL A 33 -0.42 -1.18 -5.47
C VAL A 33 -0.43 -1.09 -7.00
N GLN A 34 0.44 -1.85 -7.68
CA GLN A 34 0.49 -1.87 -9.14
C GLN A 34 -0.84 -2.35 -9.74
N SER A 35 -1.42 -3.41 -9.18
CA SER A 35 -2.68 -3.98 -9.65
C SER A 35 -3.83 -2.99 -9.48
N LEU A 36 -3.93 -2.32 -8.33
CA LEU A 36 -4.96 -1.30 -8.08
C LEU A 36 -4.84 -0.12 -9.06
N VAL A 37 -3.62 0.35 -9.32
CA VAL A 37 -3.39 1.43 -10.29
C VAL A 37 -3.80 1.01 -11.70
N ILE A 38 -3.42 -0.20 -12.13
CA ILE A 38 -3.74 -0.72 -13.47
C ILE A 38 -5.25 -0.91 -13.62
N ILE A 39 -5.92 -1.55 -12.65
CA ILE A 39 -7.34 -1.85 -12.73
C ILE A 39 -8.19 -0.56 -12.73
N ASN A 40 -7.91 0.37 -11.82
CA ASN A 40 -8.60 1.67 -11.80
C ASN A 40 -8.34 2.46 -13.08
N GLY A 41 -7.10 2.48 -13.56
CA GLY A 41 -6.73 3.17 -14.80
C GLY A 41 -7.43 2.60 -16.03
N ALA A 42 -7.40 1.27 -16.20
CA ALA A 42 -8.07 0.58 -17.28
C ALA A 42 -9.58 0.83 -17.26
N ALA A 43 -10.21 0.78 -16.08
CA ALA A 43 -11.63 1.07 -15.92
C ALA A 43 -11.97 2.53 -16.30
N ALA A 44 -11.18 3.50 -15.85
CA ALA A 44 -11.35 4.90 -16.20
C ALA A 44 -11.24 5.13 -17.73
N THR A 45 -10.24 4.52 -18.37
CA THR A 45 -10.07 4.60 -19.84
C THR A 45 -11.23 3.95 -20.58
N ALA A 46 -11.71 2.79 -20.11
CA ALA A 46 -12.86 2.12 -20.72
C ALA A 46 -14.14 2.96 -20.64
N VAL A 47 -14.43 3.56 -19.48
CA VAL A 47 -15.56 4.47 -19.29
C VAL A 47 -15.42 5.70 -20.20
N LEU A 48 -14.25 6.31 -20.24
CA LEU A 48 -13.99 7.47 -21.08
C LEU A 48 -14.17 7.13 -22.57
N ALA A 49 -13.69 5.98 -23.03
CA ALA A 49 -13.85 5.53 -24.41
C ALA A 49 -15.33 5.25 -24.74
N TYR A 50 -16.05 4.58 -23.85
CA TYR A 50 -17.47 4.28 -24.03
C TYR A 50 -18.31 5.56 -24.16
N TYR A 51 -18.21 6.48 -23.19
CA TYR A 51 -18.98 7.73 -23.21
C TYR A 51 -18.41 8.79 -24.17
N GLY A 52 -17.16 8.65 -24.62
CA GLY A 52 -16.59 9.48 -25.67
C GLY A 52 -17.13 9.11 -27.06
N ALA A 53 -17.37 7.82 -27.31
CA ALA A 53 -17.95 7.33 -28.56
C ALA A 53 -19.47 7.53 -28.62
N HIS A 54 -20.15 7.46 -27.48
CA HIS A 54 -21.59 7.67 -27.38
C HIS A 54 -21.86 9.12 -26.99
N ASN A 55 -22.39 9.94 -27.91
CA ASN A 55 -22.86 11.32 -27.66
C ASN A 55 -24.11 11.32 -26.74
N ALA A 56 -23.98 10.77 -25.53
CA ALA A 56 -25.05 10.67 -24.55
C ALA A 56 -25.28 12.06 -23.95
N SER A 57 -26.18 12.84 -24.54
CA SER A 57 -26.76 14.01 -23.92
C SER A 57 -27.82 13.56 -22.92
N GLY A 58 -27.44 13.40 -21.65
CA GLY A 58 -28.36 13.02 -20.55
C GLY A 58 -27.64 12.84 -19.20
N PRO A 59 -28.38 12.46 -18.14
CA PRO A 59 -27.84 12.24 -16.78
C PRO A 59 -26.63 11.30 -16.72
N GLY A 60 -26.54 10.35 -17.66
CA GLY A 60 -25.43 9.41 -17.81
C GLY A 60 -24.07 10.08 -18.04
N LYS A 61 -24.01 11.30 -18.60
CA LYS A 61 -22.74 12.02 -18.79
C LYS A 61 -22.17 12.54 -17.47
N SER A 62 -23.01 13.03 -16.57
CA SER A 62 -22.59 13.47 -15.23
C SER A 62 -22.18 12.28 -14.37
N ALA A 63 -22.91 11.15 -14.45
CA ALA A 63 -22.53 9.92 -13.78
C ALA A 63 -21.21 9.33 -14.31
N ALA A 64 -20.96 9.41 -15.62
CA ALA A 64 -19.69 9.01 -16.22
C ALA A 64 -18.51 9.85 -15.72
N LEU A 65 -18.66 11.18 -15.67
CA LEU A 65 -17.62 12.06 -15.13
C LEU A 65 -17.31 11.75 -13.65
N LEU A 66 -18.35 11.56 -12.84
CA LEU A 66 -18.18 11.19 -11.43
C LEU A 66 -17.47 9.83 -11.30
N THR A 67 -17.84 8.85 -12.11
CA THR A 67 -17.22 7.52 -12.16
C THR A 67 -15.72 7.61 -12.51
N ILE A 68 -15.36 8.41 -13.51
CA ILE A 68 -13.96 8.64 -13.90
C ILE A 68 -13.19 9.30 -12.75
N VAL A 69 -13.77 10.31 -12.10
CA VAL A 69 -13.16 10.98 -10.94
C VAL A 69 -12.90 9.99 -9.80
N LEU A 70 -13.85 9.11 -9.50
CA LEU A 70 -13.69 8.09 -8.46
C LEU A 70 -12.56 7.10 -8.79
N TYR A 71 -12.47 6.61 -10.03
CA TYR A 71 -11.33 5.77 -10.44
C TYR A 71 -9.99 6.52 -10.31
N CYS A 72 -9.94 7.80 -10.69
CA CYS A 72 -8.74 8.63 -10.49
C CYS A 72 -8.37 8.80 -9.01
N LEU A 73 -9.35 8.95 -8.11
CA LEU A 73 -9.10 8.96 -6.67
C LEU A 73 -8.59 7.60 -6.16
N GLY A 74 -9.08 6.49 -6.73
CA GLY A 74 -8.56 5.15 -6.50
C GLY A 74 -7.07 5.03 -6.88
N ILE A 75 -6.68 5.55 -8.05
CA ILE A 75 -5.28 5.60 -8.49
C ILE A 75 -4.43 6.45 -7.55
N PHE A 76 -4.93 7.63 -7.19
CA PHE A 76 -4.23 8.57 -6.32
C PHE A 76 -3.94 7.92 -4.95
N THR A 77 -4.97 7.36 -4.32
CA THR A 77 -4.82 6.69 -3.01
C THR A 77 -3.89 5.49 -3.06
N ALA A 78 -3.97 4.64 -4.09
CA ALA A 78 -3.03 3.52 -4.29
C ALA A 78 -1.59 4.01 -4.46
N THR A 79 -1.38 5.09 -5.21
CA THR A 79 -0.05 5.68 -5.41
C THR A 79 0.55 6.19 -4.10
N PHE A 80 -0.25 6.92 -3.30
CA PHE A 80 0.18 7.35 -1.97
C PHE A 80 0.45 6.17 -1.04
N ALA A 81 -0.36 5.12 -1.08
CA ALA A 81 -0.09 3.88 -0.32
C ALA A 81 1.29 3.31 -0.67
N GLY A 82 1.63 3.28 -1.96
CA GLY A 82 2.96 2.87 -2.44
C GLY A 82 4.11 3.72 -1.87
N LEU A 83 3.93 5.04 -1.76
CA LEU A 83 4.91 5.93 -1.13
C LEU A 83 5.08 5.63 0.36
N TYR A 84 3.99 5.38 1.09
CA TYR A 84 4.07 4.98 2.50
C TYR A 84 4.69 3.59 2.68
N ILE A 85 4.40 2.62 1.80
CA ILE A 85 5.06 1.31 1.81
C ILE A 85 6.56 1.48 1.61
N ARG A 86 6.98 2.28 0.62
CA ARG A 86 8.40 2.58 0.37
C ARG A 86 9.06 3.20 1.60
N ARG A 87 8.41 4.20 2.22
CA ARG A 87 8.91 4.83 3.44
C ARG A 87 9.05 3.80 4.57
N THR A 88 8.03 2.98 4.82
CA THR A 88 8.08 1.92 5.83
C THR A 88 9.25 0.96 5.59
N THR A 89 9.52 0.56 4.35
CA THR A 89 10.67 -0.28 4.01
C THR A 89 12.00 0.40 4.30
N GLN A 90 12.13 1.71 4.00
CA GLN A 90 13.33 2.48 4.33
C GLN A 90 13.54 2.60 5.84
N GLU A 91 12.51 2.96 6.60
CA GLU A 91 12.59 3.06 8.07
C GLU A 91 12.98 1.71 8.72
N TRP A 92 12.44 0.60 8.21
CA TRP A 92 12.82 -0.74 8.68
C TRP A 92 14.26 -1.10 8.31
N SER A 93 14.72 -0.74 7.12
CA SER A 93 16.12 -0.94 6.72
C SER A 93 17.06 -0.19 7.66
N SER A 94 16.77 1.09 7.92
CA SER A 94 17.53 1.90 8.88
C SER A 94 17.47 1.28 10.27
N PHE A 95 16.30 0.84 10.76
CA PHE A 95 16.19 0.17 12.06
C PHE A 95 17.11 -1.05 12.19
N TRP A 96 17.19 -1.89 11.16
CA TRP A 96 18.04 -3.08 11.18
C TRP A 96 19.53 -2.75 11.06
N GLU A 97 19.89 -1.76 10.24
CA GLU A 97 21.25 -1.21 10.18
C GLU A 97 21.66 -0.61 11.53
N LEU A 98 20.75 0.10 12.20
CA LEU A 98 21.01 0.60 13.54
C LEU A 98 21.13 -0.51 14.60
N LYS A 99 20.59 -1.69 14.33
CA LYS A 99 20.73 -2.84 15.23
C LYS A 99 22.03 -3.61 15.01
N SER A 100 22.66 -3.52 13.84
CA SER A 100 23.86 -4.32 13.50
C SER A 100 25.19 -3.72 13.99
N TYR A 101 25.25 -2.44 14.37
CA TYR A 101 26.47 -1.84 14.96
C TYR A 101 26.30 -1.62 16.48
N PRO A 102 27.12 -2.26 17.34
CA PRO A 102 26.86 -2.34 18.78
C PRO A 102 27.23 -1.10 19.63
N ASP A 103 27.84 -0.04 19.07
CA ASP A 103 28.70 0.87 19.86
C ASP A 103 28.15 2.27 20.23
N MET A 104 26.83 2.52 20.22
CA MET A 104 26.31 3.89 20.48
C MET A 104 25.17 3.95 21.51
N VAL A 105 25.41 4.60 22.65
CA VAL A 105 24.48 4.75 23.79
C VAL A 105 23.25 5.62 23.47
N GLU A 106 23.33 6.52 22.49
CA GLU A 106 22.20 7.38 22.05
C GLU A 106 21.20 6.69 21.12
N ARG A 107 21.47 5.44 20.71
CA ARG A 107 20.77 4.74 19.63
C ARG A 107 19.39 4.19 20.00
N GLY A 108 19.12 3.98 21.30
CA GLY A 108 17.82 3.47 21.77
C GLY A 108 16.65 4.39 21.43
N LYS A 109 16.85 5.72 21.53
CA LYS A 109 15.84 6.71 21.15
C LYS A 109 15.63 6.74 19.64
N ALA A 110 16.71 6.77 18.85
CA ALA A 110 16.65 6.76 17.39
C ALA A 110 16.00 5.47 16.83
N MET A 111 16.29 4.31 17.40
CA MET A 111 15.65 3.04 17.02
C MET A 111 14.13 3.05 17.29
N GLU A 112 13.70 3.56 18.44
CA GLU A 112 12.27 3.63 18.76
C GLU A 112 11.55 4.65 17.89
N GLU A 113 12.20 5.76 17.51
CA GLU A 113 11.68 6.74 16.55
C GLU A 113 11.44 6.11 15.17
N HIS A 114 12.45 5.43 14.60
CA HIS A 114 12.31 4.74 13.31
C HIS A 114 11.20 3.68 13.35
N ARG A 115 11.11 2.93 14.46
CA ARG A 115 10.06 1.92 14.66
C ARG A 115 8.66 2.56 14.71
N LEU A 116 8.48 3.63 15.48
CA LEU A 116 7.21 4.35 15.57
C LEU A 116 6.80 4.94 14.22
N GLN A 117 7.74 5.52 13.48
CA GLN A 117 7.51 6.02 12.13
C GLN A 117 7.10 4.89 11.17
N ALA A 118 7.76 3.75 11.22
CA ALA A 118 7.42 2.59 10.40
C ALA A 118 6.01 2.05 10.69
N ILE A 119 5.62 1.96 11.96
CA ILE A 119 4.27 1.54 12.39
C ILE A 119 3.20 2.54 11.94
N ARG A 120 3.45 3.83 12.13
CA ARG A 120 2.53 4.89 11.69
C ARG A 120 2.35 4.86 10.19
N SER A 121 3.45 4.76 9.43
CA SER A 121 3.45 4.65 7.98
C SER A 121 2.69 3.40 7.49
N LYS A 122 2.85 2.26 8.18
CA LYS A 122 2.10 1.03 7.88
C LYS A 122 0.58 1.25 8.02
N ARG A 123 0.12 1.87 9.11
CA ARG A 123 -1.31 2.17 9.31
C ARG A 123 -1.88 3.07 8.21
N TRP A 124 -1.15 4.10 7.82
CA TRP A 124 -1.54 4.98 6.71
C TRP A 124 -1.61 4.22 5.38
N SER A 125 -0.61 3.38 5.08
CA SER A 125 -0.62 2.57 3.86
C SER A 125 -1.83 1.64 3.77
N THR A 126 -2.18 0.96 4.87
CA THR A 126 -3.36 0.09 4.91
C THR A 126 -4.65 0.88 4.70
N GLY A 127 -4.79 2.03 5.37
CA GLY A 127 -5.96 2.90 5.17
C GLY A 127 -6.10 3.40 3.74
N LEU A 128 -4.99 3.77 3.09
CA LEU A 128 -4.98 4.23 1.70
C LEU A 128 -5.31 3.12 0.71
N LEU A 129 -4.85 1.88 0.94
CA LEU A 129 -5.21 0.73 0.11
C LEU A 129 -6.71 0.42 0.19
N VAL A 130 -7.27 0.36 1.40
CA VAL A 130 -8.70 0.13 1.60
C VAL A 130 -9.52 1.26 0.95
N SER A 131 -9.10 2.51 1.10
CA SER A 131 -9.76 3.63 0.43
C SER A 131 -9.74 3.49 -1.10
N SER A 132 -8.62 3.03 -1.69
CA SER A 132 -8.53 2.79 -3.13
C SER A 132 -9.54 1.74 -3.61
N GLU A 133 -9.69 0.64 -2.87
CA GLU A 133 -10.69 -0.39 -3.14
C GLU A 133 -12.11 0.14 -3.01
N VAL A 134 -12.39 0.94 -1.98
CA VAL A 134 -13.71 1.56 -1.79
C VAL A 134 -14.05 2.50 -2.96
N PHE A 135 -13.09 3.31 -3.42
CA PHE A 135 -13.29 4.18 -4.58
C PHE A 135 -13.58 3.37 -5.85
N PHE A 136 -12.84 2.27 -6.07
CA PHE A 136 -13.08 1.38 -7.19
C PHE A 136 -14.48 0.76 -7.16
N LEU A 137 -14.92 0.27 -5.99
CA LEU A 137 -16.25 -0.32 -5.82
C LEU A 137 -17.36 0.71 -6.00
N ALA A 138 -17.21 1.91 -5.43
CA ALA A 138 -18.16 3.00 -5.59
C ALA A 138 -18.28 3.44 -7.05
N ALA A 139 -17.15 3.56 -7.76
CA ALA A 139 -17.12 3.87 -9.19
C ALA A 139 -17.82 2.78 -10.01
N SER A 140 -17.53 1.51 -9.73
CA SER A 140 -18.12 0.37 -10.42
C SER A 140 -19.64 0.31 -10.22
N LEU A 141 -20.11 0.56 -8.99
CA LEU A 141 -21.54 0.63 -8.69
C LEU A 141 -22.22 1.81 -9.40
N SER A 142 -21.59 2.99 -9.37
CA SER A 142 -22.07 4.17 -10.09
C SER A 142 -22.19 3.92 -11.60
N LEU A 143 -21.21 3.24 -12.19
CA LEU A 143 -21.23 2.86 -13.59
C LEU A 143 -22.36 1.88 -13.91
N ALA A 144 -22.52 0.84 -13.08
CA ALA A 144 -23.58 -0.15 -13.25
C ALA A 144 -24.97 0.49 -13.20
N MET A 145 -25.22 1.38 -12.24
CA MET A 145 -26.47 2.13 -12.14
C MET A 145 -26.71 3.12 -13.29
N SER A 146 -25.65 3.59 -13.95
CA SER A 146 -25.78 4.48 -15.10
C SER A 146 -26.01 3.75 -16.42
N LEU A 147 -25.73 2.44 -16.48
CA LEU A 147 -25.86 1.60 -17.68
C LEU A 147 -27.13 0.74 -17.67
N GLY A 148 -27.67 0.41 -16.48
CA GLY A 148 -28.97 -0.24 -16.30
C GLY A 148 -30.12 0.73 -16.38
#